data_AF-M3CHL9-F1
#
_entry.id   AF-M3CHL9-F1
#
_cell.length_a   1.000
_cell.length_b   1.000
_cell.length_c   1.000
_cell.angle_alpha   90.00
_cell.angle_beta   90.00
_cell.angle_gamma   90.00
#
_symmetry.space_group_name_H-M   'P 1'
#
loop_
_entity.id
_entity.type
_entity.pdbx_description
1 polymer ?
#
loop_
_entity_poly.entity_id
_entity_poly.type
_entity_poly.pdbx_seq_one_letter_code
_entity_poly.pdbx_strand_id
1 'polypeptide(L)'
;MSYLHGSRGTNTPTNSANEPHILLVVAGGTICMQDSKDGLVTSKLFLDECLRHNPTYDDGTPVLSTTVTNEHGKSIEAPTLRLPRDRNGENVRCSVLEFDPLLDSSTAHSPTWNQLAQTIRANEAHFDAFVICHGTDTLGYTSAALSFMLMDNLQKTVVLTGAQRSMFFADSDGSDNLLGSIVLASHLRIPEVCVYFGHKLLRGTRITKISASSYSGFESPNAGPLATVSETGIVVHYDNLLHEPPSVGKAVPDMDSSKVIVLKVWPGITSHIVSTILSSPEIQGVVLETFGAGNMPLSIIPALEHAVKHRGIVIVNVTQCLHGSVSNSYEPARKLVEAGIQLGYDMTTEAAYTKLVYLLSTKGATPEKVAEKISQNMRGEMTPPGEHVLAGAGPMSIAQLPIRYERTMPGHFRVGDYGMGL
;
A
#
# COMPACT_ATOMS: atom_id res chain seq x y z
N MET A 1 39.44 20.96 24.18
CA MET A 1 40.91 20.95 24.01
C MET A 1 41.38 19.50 24.02
N SER A 2 41.71 18.95 22.85
CA SER A 2 42.71 17.89 22.66
C SER A 2 42.78 17.59 21.16
N TYR A 3 43.79 18.17 20.53
CA TYR A 3 44.19 17.99 19.14
C TYR A 3 44.76 16.58 18.93
N LEU A 4 44.42 15.94 17.80
CA LEU A 4 45.29 14.95 17.17
C LEU A 4 45.39 15.28 15.67
N HIS A 5 46.56 15.78 15.29
CA HIS A 5 47.02 15.90 13.92
C HIS A 5 47.56 14.54 13.44
N GLY A 6 47.14 14.11 12.25
CA GLY A 6 47.68 12.95 11.55
C GLY A 6 47.65 13.15 10.04
N SER A 7 48.82 13.50 9.49
CA SER A 7 49.33 13.33 8.12
C SER A 7 48.40 13.52 6.91
N ARG A 8 48.71 14.57 6.13
CA ARG A 8 48.37 14.69 4.70
C ARG A 8 49.05 13.57 3.91
N GLY A 9 48.27 12.71 3.28
CA GLY A 9 48.70 11.72 2.29
C GLY A 9 47.71 11.69 1.14
N THR A 10 48.18 12.14 -0.03
CA THR A 10 47.73 11.85 -1.41
C THR A 10 46.24 11.57 -1.66
N ASN A 11 45.61 12.46 -2.43
CA ASN A 11 44.37 12.27 -3.16
C ASN A 11 44.34 10.92 -3.90
N THR A 12 43.83 9.89 -3.26
CA THR A 12 43.08 8.83 -3.92
C THR A 12 41.66 9.37 -4.09
N PRO A 13 41.06 9.34 -5.30
CA PRO A 13 39.64 9.62 -5.43
C PRO A 13 38.93 8.60 -4.55
N THR A 14 38.30 9.09 -3.49
CA THR A 14 37.36 8.29 -2.71
C THR A 14 36.36 7.71 -3.70
N ASN A 15 36.32 6.38 -3.81
CA ASN A 15 35.28 5.65 -4.51
C ASN A 15 33.95 6.39 -4.35
N SER A 16 33.42 6.96 -5.43
CA SER A 16 32.05 7.45 -5.45
C SER A 16 31.16 6.25 -5.21
N ALA A 17 30.69 6.06 -3.99
CA ALA A 17 29.56 5.19 -3.74
C ALA A 17 28.45 5.62 -4.72
N ASN A 18 27.96 4.68 -5.53
CA ASN A 18 27.00 4.94 -6.59
C ASN A 18 25.80 5.70 -6.02
N GLU A 19 25.54 6.91 -6.51
CA GLU A 19 24.35 7.68 -6.12
C GLU A 19 23.10 6.84 -6.38
N PRO A 20 22.21 6.66 -5.37
CA PRO A 20 20.95 5.95 -5.56
C PRO A 20 20.20 6.52 -6.75
N HIS A 21 19.70 5.64 -7.61
CA HIS A 21 18.98 6.04 -8.82
C HIS A 21 17.54 5.55 -8.75
N ILE A 22 16.60 6.47 -8.58
CA ILE A 22 15.18 6.17 -8.45
C ILE A 22 14.40 6.56 -9.71
N LEU A 23 13.32 5.83 -9.99
CA LEU A 23 12.32 6.21 -10.98
C LEU A 23 11.15 6.87 -10.27
N LEU A 24 10.91 8.14 -10.57
CA LEU A 24 9.71 8.88 -10.18
C LEU A 24 8.65 8.72 -11.27
N VAL A 25 7.62 7.95 -10.99
CA VAL A 25 6.45 7.79 -11.86
C VAL A 25 5.39 8.80 -11.46
N VAL A 26 5.14 9.79 -12.31
CA VAL A 26 4.07 10.77 -12.13
C VAL A 26 2.82 10.22 -12.82
N ALA A 27 2.04 9.43 -12.07
CA ALA A 27 0.84 8.81 -12.59
C ALA A 27 -0.32 9.82 -12.65
N GLY A 28 -0.36 10.77 -11.72
CA GLY A 28 -1.35 11.85 -11.71
C GLY A 28 -1.72 12.33 -10.30
N GLY A 29 -2.94 12.83 -10.15
CA GLY A 29 -3.49 13.33 -8.89
C GLY A 29 -3.13 14.78 -8.57
N THR A 30 -3.76 15.30 -7.49
CA THR A 30 -3.69 16.70 -7.07
C THR A 30 -2.28 17.28 -7.00
N ILE A 31 -1.27 16.47 -6.64
CA ILE A 31 0.13 16.90 -6.54
C ILE A 31 0.66 17.56 -7.83
N CYS A 32 0.17 17.12 -9.00
CA CYS A 32 0.57 17.61 -10.32
C CYS A 32 -0.60 18.28 -11.09
N MET A 33 -1.58 18.85 -10.39
CA MET A 33 -2.71 19.53 -11.04
C MET A 33 -2.60 21.07 -10.96
N GLN A 34 -3.16 21.79 -11.92
CA GLN A 34 -3.24 23.27 -11.91
C GLN A 34 -4.70 23.73 -11.93
N ASP A 35 -4.91 24.96 -11.46
CA ASP A 35 -6.21 25.62 -11.57
C ASP A 35 -6.58 25.81 -13.05
N SER A 36 -7.82 25.48 -13.37
CA SER A 36 -8.45 25.80 -14.65
C SER A 36 -9.85 26.36 -14.42
N LYS A 37 -10.50 26.81 -15.50
CA LYS A 37 -11.91 27.25 -15.46
C LYS A 37 -12.87 26.14 -15.01
N ASP A 38 -12.49 24.87 -15.17
CA ASP A 38 -13.31 23.70 -14.87
C ASP A 38 -12.93 23.07 -13.51
N GLY A 39 -12.14 23.78 -12.71
CA GLY A 39 -11.56 23.29 -11.45
C GLY A 39 -10.10 22.84 -11.63
N LEU A 40 -9.60 22.09 -10.65
CA LEU A 40 -8.23 21.60 -10.66
C LEU A 40 -8.09 20.43 -11.65
N VAL A 41 -7.15 20.52 -12.60
CA VAL A 41 -6.95 19.53 -13.67
C VAL A 41 -5.49 19.10 -13.79
N THR A 42 -5.23 17.89 -14.28
CA THR A 42 -3.86 17.36 -14.43
C THR A 42 -3.03 18.23 -15.38
N SER A 43 -1.75 18.45 -15.03
CA SER A 43 -0.82 19.28 -15.79
C SER A 43 0.45 18.51 -16.16
N LYS A 44 0.86 18.63 -17.43
CA LYS A 44 2.15 18.12 -17.96
C LYS A 44 3.33 19.07 -17.67
N LEU A 45 3.11 20.10 -16.86
CA LEU A 45 4.15 21.07 -16.48
C LEU A 45 4.79 20.74 -15.13
N PHE A 46 4.44 19.60 -14.52
CA PHE A 46 4.91 19.24 -13.18
C PHE A 46 6.44 19.09 -13.13
N LEU A 47 7.04 18.36 -14.07
CA LEU A 47 8.49 18.29 -14.18
C LEU A 47 9.13 19.68 -14.36
N ASP A 48 8.61 20.49 -15.28
CA ASP A 48 9.26 21.74 -15.69
C ASP A 48 9.08 22.89 -14.68
N GLU A 49 7.94 22.98 -14.00
CA GLU A 49 7.60 24.07 -13.09
C GLU A 49 7.74 23.72 -11.60
N CYS A 50 7.56 22.45 -11.22
CA CYS A 50 7.62 22.04 -9.80
C CYS A 50 8.96 21.41 -9.41
N LEU A 51 9.60 20.67 -10.32
CA LEU A 51 10.82 19.91 -10.02
C LEU A 51 12.08 20.55 -10.58
N ARG A 52 12.13 20.80 -11.88
CA ARG A 52 13.31 21.40 -12.54
C ARG A 52 13.53 22.81 -12.02
N HIS A 53 14.79 23.18 -11.80
CA HIS A 53 15.17 24.48 -11.23
C HIS A 53 14.69 24.76 -9.80
N ASN A 54 13.95 23.83 -9.19
CA ASN A 54 13.66 23.89 -7.76
C ASN A 54 14.86 23.31 -7.00
N PRO A 55 15.58 24.11 -6.19
CA PRO A 55 16.80 23.66 -5.51
C PRO A 55 16.57 22.51 -4.53
N THR A 56 15.31 22.21 -4.19
CA THR A 56 14.92 21.05 -3.38
C THR A 56 15.03 19.73 -4.16
N TYR A 57 14.76 19.76 -5.47
CA TYR A 57 14.67 18.57 -6.32
C TYR A 57 15.75 18.49 -7.40
N ASP A 58 16.42 19.61 -7.67
CA ASP A 58 17.41 19.75 -8.73
C ASP A 58 18.53 20.68 -8.26
N ASP A 59 19.73 20.13 -8.04
CA ASP A 59 20.92 20.88 -7.66
C ASP A 59 21.62 21.57 -8.85
N GLY A 60 21.07 21.41 -10.07
CA GLY A 60 21.59 22.00 -11.30
C GLY A 60 22.76 21.24 -11.92
N THR A 61 23.20 20.11 -11.32
CA THR A 61 24.23 19.25 -11.91
C THR A 61 23.68 18.59 -13.17
N PRO A 62 24.34 18.74 -14.34
CA PRO A 62 23.88 18.06 -15.55
C PRO A 62 23.95 16.53 -15.41
N VAL A 63 22.82 15.87 -15.57
CA VAL A 63 22.70 14.40 -15.60
C VAL A 63 22.09 13.96 -16.93
N LEU A 64 22.60 12.86 -17.49
CA LEU A 64 22.05 12.29 -18.71
C LEU A 64 20.66 11.69 -18.46
N SER A 65 19.78 11.81 -19.46
CA SER A 65 18.51 11.08 -19.48
C SER A 65 18.74 9.57 -19.37
N THR A 66 17.71 8.88 -18.87
CA THR A 66 17.73 7.42 -18.71
C THR A 66 16.62 6.82 -19.55
N THR A 67 16.95 5.79 -20.33
CA THR A 67 15.93 5.04 -21.07
C THR A 67 15.03 4.27 -20.11
N VAL A 68 13.72 4.50 -20.19
CA VAL A 68 12.70 3.83 -19.38
C VAL A 68 11.63 3.20 -20.26
N THR A 69 10.99 2.15 -19.78
CA THR A 69 9.77 1.60 -20.41
C THR A 69 8.56 2.29 -19.79
N ASN A 70 7.71 2.91 -20.61
CA ASN A 70 6.52 3.61 -20.14
C ASN A 70 5.32 2.67 -19.94
N GLU A 71 4.19 3.24 -19.52
CA GLU A 71 2.91 2.57 -19.25
C GLU A 71 2.27 1.89 -20.48
N HIS A 72 2.72 2.26 -21.68
CA HIS A 72 2.31 1.65 -22.95
C HIS A 72 3.32 0.61 -23.46
N GLY A 73 4.33 0.26 -22.65
CA GLY A 73 5.37 -0.70 -23.00
C GLY A 73 6.40 -0.18 -24.00
N LYS A 74 6.50 1.14 -24.20
CA LYS A 74 7.45 1.77 -25.13
C LYS A 74 8.68 2.27 -24.40
N SER A 75 9.86 2.05 -24.99
CA SER A 75 11.10 2.66 -24.50
C SER A 75 11.15 4.15 -24.87
N ILE A 76 11.36 5.00 -23.89
CA ILE A 76 11.47 6.45 -24.03
C ILE A 76 12.63 6.98 -23.18
N GLU A 77 13.12 8.19 -23.50
CA GLU A 77 14.12 8.88 -22.68
C GLU A 77 13.44 9.69 -21.57
N ALA A 78 13.69 9.32 -20.31
CA ALA A 78 13.21 10.06 -19.14
C ALA A 78 14.25 11.10 -18.70
N PRO A 79 13.86 12.39 -18.59
CA PRO A 79 14.71 13.41 -17.98
C PRO A 79 15.14 12.99 -16.58
N THR A 80 16.40 13.23 -16.24
CA THR A 80 16.96 12.86 -14.93
C THR A 80 17.46 14.10 -14.21
N LEU A 81 17.00 14.26 -12.97
CA LEU A 81 17.42 15.31 -12.04
C LEU A 81 18.39 14.73 -11.01
N ARG A 82 19.16 15.60 -10.36
CA ARG A 82 19.99 15.24 -9.20
C ARG A 82 19.57 16.07 -8.00
N LEU A 83 19.05 15.42 -6.98
CA LEU A 83 18.67 16.07 -5.74
C LEU A 83 19.92 16.52 -4.98
N PRO A 84 19.86 17.65 -4.24
CA PRO A 84 20.93 18.06 -3.34
C PRO A 84 21.16 17.00 -2.25
N ARG A 85 22.28 17.12 -1.54
CA ARG A 85 22.61 16.18 -0.46
C ARG A 85 21.55 16.21 0.63
N ASP A 86 21.02 15.03 0.94
CA ASP A 86 20.10 14.87 2.05
C ASP A 86 20.83 14.65 3.39
N ARG A 87 20.06 14.33 4.44
CA ARG A 87 20.58 14.08 5.79
C ARG A 87 21.57 12.91 5.90
N ASN A 88 21.55 11.98 4.94
CA ASN A 88 22.50 10.86 4.86
C ASN A 88 23.80 11.25 4.15
N GLY A 89 23.89 12.49 3.64
CA GLY A 89 25.09 13.03 3.00
C GLY A 89 25.27 12.63 1.54
N GLU A 90 24.27 11.95 0.95
CA GLU A 90 24.29 11.47 -0.42
C GLU A 90 23.37 12.28 -1.33
N ASN A 91 23.74 12.38 -2.60
CA ASN A 91 22.87 12.90 -3.65
C ASN A 91 22.04 11.76 -4.24
N VAL A 92 20.85 12.05 -4.74
CA VAL A 92 19.95 11.07 -5.36
C VAL A 92 19.70 11.45 -6.82
N ARG A 93 19.87 10.50 -7.74
CA ARG A 93 19.46 10.67 -9.15
C ARG A 93 18.00 10.25 -9.28
N CYS A 94 17.19 11.11 -9.90
CA CYS A 94 15.76 10.92 -10.05
C CYS A 94 15.37 11.04 -11.53
N SER A 95 15.09 9.91 -12.18
CA SER A 95 14.51 9.93 -13.53
C SER A 95 12.99 10.08 -13.43
N VAL A 96 12.42 10.98 -14.22
CA VAL A 96 10.99 11.32 -14.13
C VAL A 96 10.24 10.78 -15.35
N LEU A 97 9.23 9.95 -15.08
CA LEU A 97 8.31 9.38 -16.06
C LEU A 97 6.90 9.90 -15.79
N GLU A 98 6.40 10.81 -16.62
CA GLU A 98 5.01 11.27 -16.57
C GLU A 98 4.13 10.37 -17.46
N PHE A 99 3.02 9.88 -16.91
CA PHE A 99 2.06 9.09 -17.67
C PHE A 99 1.29 9.95 -18.68
N ASP A 100 0.90 9.36 -19.81
CA ASP A 100 0.10 10.00 -20.85
C ASP A 100 -1.12 9.15 -21.23
N PRO A 101 -2.34 9.56 -20.84
CA PRO A 101 -2.66 10.75 -20.05
C PRO A 101 -2.33 10.59 -18.56
N LEU A 102 -2.12 11.72 -17.87
CA LEU A 102 -2.11 11.78 -16.41
C LEU A 102 -3.49 11.42 -15.84
N LEU A 103 -3.49 10.74 -14.70
CA LEU A 103 -4.67 10.15 -14.10
C LEU A 103 -5.32 11.08 -13.07
N ASP A 104 -6.65 11.13 -13.11
CA ASP A 104 -7.46 11.44 -11.93
C ASP A 104 -7.73 10.13 -11.18
N SER A 105 -7.31 10.07 -9.91
CA SER A 105 -7.44 8.85 -9.10
C SER A 105 -8.89 8.36 -8.96
N SER A 106 -9.89 9.24 -9.09
CA SER A 106 -11.30 8.85 -9.06
C SER A 106 -11.71 7.92 -10.21
N THR A 107 -10.91 7.89 -11.28
CA THR A 107 -11.09 6.99 -12.44
C THR A 107 -10.14 5.79 -12.42
N ALA A 108 -9.22 5.71 -11.45
CA ALA A 108 -8.24 4.62 -11.36
C ALA A 108 -8.90 3.29 -10.98
N HIS A 109 -8.60 2.26 -11.75
CA HIS A 109 -9.11 0.90 -11.56
C HIS A 109 -8.08 -0.14 -12.08
N SER A 110 -8.49 -1.40 -12.29
CA SER A 110 -7.57 -2.50 -12.62
C SER A 110 -6.60 -2.25 -13.79
N PRO A 111 -7.02 -1.74 -14.97
CA PRO A 111 -6.09 -1.30 -16.01
C PRO A 111 -4.98 -0.34 -15.55
N THR A 112 -5.29 0.63 -14.69
CA THR A 112 -4.29 1.54 -14.10
C THR A 112 -3.27 0.77 -13.25
N TRP A 113 -3.73 -0.18 -12.44
CA TRP A 113 -2.85 -1.01 -11.61
C TRP A 113 -1.95 -1.91 -12.47
N ASN A 114 -2.51 -2.48 -13.55
CA ASN A 114 -1.76 -3.29 -14.52
C ASN A 114 -0.66 -2.48 -15.17
N GLN A 115 -0.97 -1.27 -15.65
CA GLN A 115 0.00 -0.35 -16.24
C GLN A 115 1.14 0.02 -15.26
N LEU A 116 0.80 0.39 -14.01
CA LEU A 116 1.80 0.73 -12.99
C LEU A 116 2.70 -0.48 -12.66
N ALA A 117 2.11 -1.65 -12.43
CA ALA A 117 2.87 -2.85 -12.09
C ALA A 117 3.80 -3.28 -13.24
N GLN A 118 3.31 -3.25 -14.48
CA GLN A 118 4.11 -3.54 -15.67
C GLN A 118 5.26 -2.54 -15.85
N THR A 119 4.99 -1.24 -15.64
CA THR A 119 6.00 -0.18 -15.68
C THR A 119 7.10 -0.44 -14.66
N ILE A 120 6.74 -0.75 -13.41
CA ILE A 120 7.72 -1.03 -12.35
C ILE A 120 8.56 -2.26 -12.72
N ARG A 121 7.94 -3.36 -13.16
CA ARG A 121 8.66 -4.58 -13.53
C ARG A 121 9.59 -4.39 -14.73
N ALA A 122 9.16 -3.66 -15.75
CA ALA A 122 9.98 -3.39 -16.92
C ALA A 122 11.23 -2.56 -16.60
N ASN A 123 11.19 -1.77 -15.52
CA ASN A 123 12.27 -0.88 -15.12
C ASN A 123 13.06 -1.38 -13.87
N GLU A 124 12.62 -2.44 -13.19
CA GLU A 124 13.16 -2.95 -11.91
C GLU A 124 14.69 -3.16 -11.90
N ALA A 125 15.27 -3.58 -13.03
CA ALA A 125 16.69 -3.83 -13.14
C ALA A 125 17.55 -2.56 -13.24
N HIS A 126 16.96 -1.42 -13.64
CA HIS A 126 17.67 -0.17 -13.92
C HIS A 126 17.66 0.81 -12.75
N PHE A 127 16.78 0.61 -11.77
CA PHE A 127 16.57 1.54 -10.65
C PHE A 127 16.73 0.85 -9.29
N ASP A 128 17.10 1.64 -8.29
CA ASP A 128 17.28 1.21 -6.90
C ASP A 128 15.98 1.24 -6.10
N ALA A 129 15.05 2.11 -6.48
CA ALA A 129 13.72 2.21 -5.90
C ALA A 129 12.75 2.94 -6.83
N PHE A 130 11.46 2.93 -6.46
CA PHE A 130 10.38 3.57 -7.21
C PHE A 130 9.60 4.51 -6.31
N VAL A 131 9.30 5.71 -6.81
CA VAL A 131 8.35 6.63 -6.19
C VAL A 131 7.22 6.89 -7.17
N ILE A 132 5.97 6.87 -6.71
CA ILE A 132 4.79 7.03 -7.55
C ILE A 132 3.94 8.17 -7.00
N CYS A 133 3.80 9.25 -7.77
CA CYS A 133 2.82 10.29 -7.49
C CYS A 133 1.44 9.82 -7.96
N HIS A 134 0.49 9.78 -7.03
CA HIS A 134 -0.88 9.31 -7.28
C HIS A 134 -1.89 10.22 -6.57
N GLY A 135 -3.11 10.31 -7.10
CA GLY A 135 -4.20 11.04 -6.44
C GLY A 135 -4.69 10.32 -5.19
N THR A 136 -5.09 11.08 -4.17
CA THR A 136 -5.31 10.53 -2.83
C THR A 136 -6.59 9.71 -2.71
N ASP A 137 -7.60 9.92 -3.56
CA ASP A 137 -8.92 9.28 -3.40
C ASP A 137 -8.89 7.75 -3.49
N THR A 138 -8.04 7.19 -4.35
CA THR A 138 -7.93 5.74 -4.53
C THR A 138 -6.53 5.20 -4.25
N LEU A 139 -5.65 6.01 -3.64
CA LEU A 139 -4.27 5.64 -3.32
C LEU A 139 -4.21 4.36 -2.48
N GLY A 140 -5.10 4.20 -1.50
CA GLY A 140 -5.22 2.99 -0.68
C GLY A 140 -5.42 1.73 -1.54
N TYR A 141 -6.37 1.78 -2.48
CA TYR A 141 -6.63 0.69 -3.41
C TYR A 141 -5.43 0.42 -4.32
N THR A 142 -4.83 1.44 -4.95
CA THR A 142 -3.68 1.25 -5.83
C THR A 142 -2.48 0.65 -5.08
N SER A 143 -2.19 1.13 -3.86
CA SER A 143 -1.08 0.61 -3.06
C SER A 143 -1.28 -0.85 -2.65
N ALA A 144 -2.50 -1.25 -2.30
CA ALA A 144 -2.84 -2.63 -1.99
C ALA A 144 -2.75 -3.53 -3.23
N ALA A 145 -3.30 -3.09 -4.38
CA ALA A 145 -3.22 -3.84 -5.63
C ALA A 145 -1.77 -4.09 -6.05
N LEU A 146 -0.93 -3.05 -6.06
CA LEU A 146 0.50 -3.17 -6.38
C LEU A 146 1.23 -4.10 -5.40
N SER A 147 0.86 -4.10 -4.12
CA SER A 147 1.43 -5.03 -3.13
C SER A 147 1.19 -6.49 -3.55
N PHE A 148 -0.04 -6.86 -3.92
CA PHE A 148 -0.33 -8.22 -4.37
C PHE A 148 0.34 -8.56 -5.71
N MET A 149 0.42 -7.61 -6.64
CA MET A 149 0.96 -7.83 -7.99
C MET A 149 2.50 -7.87 -8.05
N LEU A 150 3.19 -7.15 -7.15
CA LEU A 150 4.64 -6.96 -7.22
C LEU A 150 5.41 -7.75 -6.18
N MET A 151 4.84 -8.07 -5.02
CA MET A 151 5.66 -8.57 -3.92
C MET A 151 6.24 -9.96 -4.12
N ASP A 152 5.73 -10.76 -5.07
CA ASP A 152 6.48 -11.93 -5.52
C ASP A 152 7.83 -11.48 -6.09
N ASN A 153 8.91 -11.71 -5.33
CA ASN A 153 10.28 -11.31 -5.67
C ASN A 153 10.49 -9.79 -5.85
N LEU A 154 9.74 -8.94 -5.14
CA LEU A 154 10.11 -7.53 -5.03
C LEU A 154 11.35 -7.41 -4.14
N GLN A 155 12.40 -6.77 -4.64
CA GLN A 155 13.66 -6.54 -3.89
C GLN A 155 13.94 -5.05 -3.67
N LYS A 156 12.99 -4.20 -4.03
CA LYS A 156 13.14 -2.75 -4.15
C LYS A 156 12.01 -2.07 -3.38
N THR A 157 12.30 -0.91 -2.82
CA THR A 157 11.29 -0.10 -2.15
C THR A 157 10.42 0.59 -3.19
N VAL A 158 9.10 0.46 -3.06
CA VAL A 158 8.12 1.17 -3.90
C VAL A 158 7.31 2.08 -2.98
N VAL A 159 7.37 3.39 -3.16
CA VAL A 159 6.66 4.36 -2.33
C VAL A 159 5.63 5.10 -3.16
N LEU A 160 4.34 4.94 -2.84
CA LEU A 160 3.30 5.81 -3.35
C LEU A 160 3.20 7.04 -2.46
N THR A 161 2.92 8.18 -3.08
CA THR A 161 2.70 9.44 -2.39
C THR A 161 1.73 10.32 -3.17
N GLY A 162 1.36 11.44 -2.59
CA GLY A 162 0.46 12.41 -3.20
C GLY A 162 0.40 13.69 -2.37
N ALA A 163 -0.61 14.51 -2.62
CA ALA A 163 -0.82 15.75 -1.89
C ALA A 163 -2.31 16.07 -1.81
N GLN A 164 -2.72 16.75 -0.75
CA GLN A 164 -4.05 17.38 -0.69
C GLN A 164 -4.05 18.73 -1.41
N ARG A 165 -2.89 19.38 -1.51
CA ARG A 165 -2.70 20.62 -2.24
C ARG A 165 -1.64 20.47 -3.34
N SER A 166 -1.93 20.97 -4.53
CA SER A 166 -1.02 20.92 -5.67
C SER A 166 0.33 21.59 -5.40
N MET A 167 1.41 21.01 -5.92
CA MET A 167 2.78 21.57 -5.83
C MET A 167 3.00 22.82 -6.68
N PHE A 168 2.04 23.22 -7.50
CA PHE A 168 2.06 24.54 -8.13
C PHE A 168 1.78 25.67 -7.13
N PHE A 169 1.37 25.34 -5.89
CA PHE A 169 1.25 26.28 -4.78
C PHE A 169 2.40 26.12 -3.79
N ALA A 170 2.96 27.24 -3.32
CA ALA A 170 4.13 27.26 -2.45
C ALA A 170 3.92 26.59 -1.08
N ASP A 171 2.68 26.57 -0.57
CA ASP A 171 2.27 25.98 0.71
C ASP A 171 1.66 24.58 0.54
N SER A 172 2.08 23.86 -0.50
CA SER A 172 1.69 22.47 -0.75
C SER A 172 2.32 21.50 0.25
N ASP A 173 1.52 20.56 0.76
CA ASP A 173 1.99 19.37 1.47
C ASP A 173 2.71 18.37 0.55
N GLY A 174 2.49 18.49 -0.77
CA GLY A 174 3.13 17.66 -1.79
C GLY A 174 4.64 17.79 -1.83
N SER A 175 5.18 18.97 -1.49
CA SER A 175 6.62 19.18 -1.46
C SER A 175 7.31 18.26 -0.44
N ASP A 176 6.81 18.28 0.81
CA ASP A 176 7.34 17.46 1.89
C ASP A 176 7.07 15.97 1.68
N ASN A 177 5.88 15.63 1.19
CA ASN A 177 5.50 14.25 0.87
C ASN A 177 6.40 13.66 -0.22
N LEU A 178 6.62 14.37 -1.34
CA LEU A 178 7.46 13.89 -2.43
C LEU A 178 8.92 13.77 -2.01
N LEU A 179 9.49 14.80 -1.37
CA LEU A 179 10.88 14.78 -0.94
C LEU A 179 11.13 13.64 0.06
N GLY A 180 10.25 13.50 1.06
CA GLY A 180 10.34 12.42 2.03
C GLY A 180 10.23 11.04 1.38
N SER A 181 9.37 10.89 0.37
CA SER A 181 9.24 9.63 -0.39
C SER A 181 10.52 9.28 -1.14
N ILE A 182 11.14 10.24 -1.82
CA ILE A 182 12.40 10.03 -2.55
C ILE A 182 13.52 9.66 -1.59
N VAL A 183 13.68 10.40 -0.49
CA VAL A 183 14.71 10.14 0.53
C VAL A 183 14.52 8.76 1.15
N LEU A 184 13.30 8.41 1.58
CA LEU A 184 13.03 7.11 2.19
C LEU A 184 13.25 5.96 1.20
N ALA A 185 12.76 6.09 -0.04
CA ALA A 185 12.92 5.06 -1.07
C ALA A 185 14.39 4.82 -1.43
N SER A 186 15.20 5.88 -1.47
CA SER A 186 16.62 5.83 -1.87
C SER A 186 17.50 5.16 -0.80
N HIS A 187 17.17 5.37 0.48
CA HIS A 187 18.04 4.97 1.60
C HIS A 187 17.55 3.76 2.37
N LEU A 188 16.24 3.53 2.40
CA LEU A 188 15.66 2.37 3.07
C LEU A 188 15.43 1.27 2.05
N ARG A 189 15.97 0.09 2.33
CA ARG A 189 15.67 -1.15 1.58
C ARG A 189 14.53 -1.89 2.26
N ILE A 190 13.31 -1.46 2.00
CA ILE A 190 12.08 -2.08 2.47
C ILE A 190 11.40 -2.69 1.24
N PRO A 191 11.51 -4.01 0.99
CA PRO A 191 10.97 -4.67 -0.21
C PRO A 191 9.44 -4.82 -0.14
N GLU A 192 8.75 -3.71 0.11
CA GLU A 192 7.31 -3.61 0.22
C GLU A 192 6.81 -2.43 -0.63
N VAL A 193 5.54 -2.50 -1.01
CA VAL A 193 4.82 -1.33 -1.51
C VAL A 193 4.33 -0.54 -0.31
N CYS A 194 4.80 0.69 -0.20
CA CYS A 194 4.59 1.58 0.92
C CYS A 194 3.82 2.83 0.48
N VAL A 195 3.27 3.54 1.45
CA VAL A 195 2.70 4.87 1.26
C VAL A 195 3.37 5.84 2.21
N TYR A 196 3.87 6.96 1.70
CA TYR A 196 4.40 8.02 2.54
C TYR A 196 3.50 9.26 2.51
N PHE A 197 2.98 9.61 3.68
CA PHE A 197 2.08 10.74 3.88
C PHE A 197 2.19 11.26 5.31
N GLY A 198 2.20 12.58 5.51
CA GLY A 198 2.16 13.17 6.86
C GLY A 198 3.29 12.67 7.77
N HIS A 199 4.51 12.57 7.24
CA HIS A 199 5.72 12.10 7.93
C HIS A 199 5.70 10.64 8.43
N LYS A 200 4.77 9.81 7.93
CA LYS A 200 4.72 8.37 8.20
C LYS A 200 4.91 7.57 6.92
N LEU A 201 5.75 6.53 6.97
CA LEU A 201 5.79 5.48 5.98
C LEU A 201 4.90 4.33 6.44
N LEU A 202 3.86 4.01 5.68
CA LEU A 202 2.82 3.03 6.01
C LEU A 202 2.88 1.85 5.02
N ARG A 203 2.51 0.65 5.45
CA ARG A 203 2.37 -0.51 4.55
C ARG A 203 1.16 -0.30 3.63
N GLY A 204 1.33 -0.42 2.31
CA GLY A 204 0.28 -0.15 1.33
C GLY A 204 -1.00 -0.97 1.53
N THR A 205 -0.88 -2.24 1.89
CA THR A 205 -2.03 -3.13 2.18
C THR A 205 -2.75 -2.82 3.50
N ARG A 206 -2.31 -1.82 4.26
CA ARG A 206 -2.83 -1.54 5.61
C ARG A 206 -3.33 -0.12 5.77
N ILE A 207 -3.42 0.66 4.70
CA ILE A 207 -3.87 2.05 4.79
C ILE A 207 -5.33 2.22 4.40
N THR A 208 -5.94 3.28 4.93
CA THR A 208 -7.20 3.84 4.46
C THR A 208 -7.18 5.37 4.55
N LYS A 209 -7.93 6.05 3.68
CA LYS A 209 -8.06 7.52 3.70
C LYS A 209 -9.06 7.91 4.79
N ILE A 210 -8.57 8.55 5.85
CA ILE A 210 -9.39 8.95 7.01
C ILE A 210 -9.86 10.41 6.96
N SER A 211 -9.29 11.23 6.07
CA SER A 211 -9.66 12.63 5.92
C SER A 211 -9.58 13.12 4.47
N ALA A 212 -10.61 13.83 4.04
CA ALA A 212 -10.66 14.48 2.73
C ALA A 212 -9.98 15.87 2.72
N SER A 213 -9.64 16.43 3.87
CA SER A 213 -9.13 17.81 3.99
C SER A 213 -7.86 17.96 4.82
N SER A 214 -7.58 17.03 5.73
CA SER A 214 -6.35 17.06 6.53
C SER A 214 -5.13 16.65 5.69
N TYR A 215 -3.99 17.30 5.93
CA TYR A 215 -2.68 16.87 5.44
C TYR A 215 -2.21 15.55 6.06
N SER A 216 -2.83 15.10 7.16
CA SER A 216 -2.74 13.72 7.64
C SER A 216 -3.92 12.92 7.09
N GLY A 217 -3.93 12.71 5.77
CA GLY A 217 -5.07 12.13 5.05
C GLY A 217 -5.25 10.62 5.23
N PHE A 218 -4.19 9.89 5.60
CA PHE A 218 -4.18 8.42 5.68
C PHE A 218 -3.76 7.93 7.05
N GLU A 219 -4.27 6.76 7.43
CA GLU A 219 -3.85 6.04 8.63
C GLU A 219 -3.74 4.53 8.37
N SER A 220 -2.96 3.84 9.19
CA SER A 220 -2.87 2.38 9.21
C SER A 220 -3.47 1.82 10.50
N PRO A 221 -4.80 1.67 10.56
CA PRO A 221 -5.51 1.51 11.83
C PRO A 221 -5.14 0.24 12.61
N ASN A 222 -4.68 -0.81 11.92
CA ASN A 222 -4.40 -2.12 12.51
C ASN A 222 -2.95 -2.59 12.37
N ALA A 223 -2.02 -1.79 11.80
CA ALA A 223 -0.64 -2.25 11.54
C ALA A 223 0.49 -1.26 11.87
N GLY A 224 0.18 -0.03 12.30
CA GLY A 224 1.19 0.97 12.65
C GLY A 224 2.12 1.37 11.47
N PRO A 225 2.98 2.39 11.67
CA PRO A 225 3.92 2.82 10.62
C PRO A 225 5.11 1.87 10.50
N LEU A 226 5.65 1.73 9.28
CA LEU A 226 6.92 1.06 9.00
C LEU A 226 8.10 1.97 9.34
N ALA A 227 7.94 3.29 9.13
CA ALA A 227 8.90 4.29 9.57
C ALA A 227 8.19 5.61 9.91
N THR A 228 8.81 6.41 10.79
CA THR A 228 8.36 7.75 11.13
C THR A 228 9.49 8.76 10.92
N VAL A 229 9.14 9.94 10.43
CA VAL A 229 10.09 11.04 10.20
C VAL A 229 9.78 12.14 11.20
N SER A 230 10.80 12.61 11.91
CA SER A 230 10.70 13.72 12.86
C SER A 230 11.96 14.58 12.82
N GLU A 231 12.00 15.62 13.66
CA GLU A 231 13.18 16.44 13.91
C GLU A 231 14.41 15.58 14.27
N THR A 232 14.20 14.51 15.05
CA THR A 232 15.29 13.65 15.54
C THR A 232 15.84 12.69 14.50
N GLY A 233 15.18 12.54 13.34
CA GLY A 233 15.62 11.63 12.29
C GLY A 233 14.51 10.78 11.68
N ILE A 234 14.94 9.70 11.03
CA ILE A 234 14.06 8.65 10.49
C ILE A 234 14.15 7.47 11.46
N VAL A 235 13.01 7.04 12.01
CA VAL A 235 12.92 5.86 12.88
C VAL A 235 12.23 4.74 12.11
N VAL A 236 12.94 3.65 11.86
CA VAL A 236 12.39 2.44 11.23
C VAL A 236 11.87 1.49 12.30
N HIS A 237 10.61 1.09 12.17
CA HIS A 237 9.95 0.14 13.07
C HIS A 237 10.13 -1.28 12.54
N TYR A 238 11.32 -1.86 12.75
CA TYR A 238 11.69 -3.17 12.20
C TYR A 238 10.70 -4.30 12.54
N ASP A 239 10.09 -4.28 13.72
CA ASP A 239 9.07 -5.25 14.14
C ASP A 239 7.80 -5.23 13.27
N ASN A 240 7.58 -4.15 12.52
CA ASN A 240 6.43 -4.01 11.65
C ASN A 240 6.74 -4.47 10.22
N LEU A 241 8.00 -4.66 9.83
CA LEU A 241 8.40 -5.06 8.48
C LEU A 241 8.05 -6.52 8.17
N LEU A 242 7.86 -6.84 6.89
CA LEU A 242 7.71 -8.23 6.47
C LEU A 242 9.05 -8.95 6.43
N HIS A 243 9.04 -10.21 6.87
CA HIS A 243 10.21 -11.08 6.91
C HIS A 243 10.07 -12.29 5.99
N GLU A 244 9.15 -12.25 5.03
CA GLU A 244 8.90 -13.40 4.16
C GLU A 244 10.07 -13.66 3.21
N PRO A 245 10.42 -14.95 2.97
CA PRO A 245 11.46 -15.31 2.03
C PRO A 245 11.04 -14.96 0.60
N PRO A 246 12.00 -14.65 -0.29
CA PRO A 246 11.71 -14.36 -1.69
C PRO A 246 10.92 -15.50 -2.35
N SER A 247 9.78 -15.15 -2.97
CA SER A 247 8.97 -16.06 -3.79
C SER A 247 9.56 -16.23 -5.20
N VAL A 248 9.22 -17.34 -5.86
CA VAL A 248 9.69 -17.65 -7.22
C VAL A 248 8.63 -17.19 -8.23
N GLY A 249 8.82 -16.01 -8.80
CA GLY A 249 7.97 -15.50 -9.88
C GLY A 249 8.11 -13.99 -10.07
N LYS A 250 8.06 -13.52 -11.32
CA LYS A 250 8.01 -12.08 -11.67
C LYS A 250 6.83 -11.73 -12.58
N ALA A 251 5.93 -12.68 -12.83
CA ALA A 251 4.79 -12.45 -13.69
C ALA A 251 3.78 -11.54 -12.98
N VAL A 252 3.41 -10.45 -13.65
CA VAL A 252 2.35 -9.55 -13.21
C VAL A 252 1.03 -10.10 -13.73
N PRO A 253 0.05 -10.44 -12.87
CA PRO A 253 -1.27 -10.86 -13.35
C PRO A 253 -2.01 -9.67 -13.98
N ASP A 254 -2.88 -9.97 -14.94
CA ASP A 254 -3.80 -8.98 -15.51
C ASP A 254 -5.05 -8.89 -14.63
N MET A 255 -5.11 -7.86 -13.80
CA MET A 255 -6.20 -7.62 -12.86
C MET A 255 -7.49 -7.26 -13.61
N ASP A 256 -8.63 -7.74 -13.12
CA ASP A 256 -9.95 -7.36 -13.64
C ASP A 256 -10.92 -7.06 -12.49
N SER A 257 -11.05 -5.76 -12.19
CA SER A 257 -11.87 -5.24 -11.09
C SER A 257 -13.37 -5.27 -11.38
N SER A 258 -13.81 -5.56 -12.61
CA SER A 258 -15.24 -5.61 -12.96
C SER A 258 -16.00 -6.76 -12.31
N LYS A 259 -15.28 -7.77 -11.83
CA LYS A 259 -15.82 -9.00 -11.23
C LYS A 259 -16.07 -8.93 -9.73
N VAL A 260 -15.63 -7.85 -9.07
CA VAL A 260 -15.68 -7.72 -7.62
C VAL A 260 -16.45 -6.46 -7.24
N ILE A 261 -17.31 -6.59 -6.23
CA ILE A 261 -18.02 -5.46 -5.63
C ILE A 261 -17.72 -5.32 -4.14
N VAL A 262 -17.95 -4.12 -3.61
CA VAL A 262 -18.04 -3.86 -2.17
C VAL A 262 -19.52 -3.69 -1.81
N LEU A 263 -20.02 -4.53 -0.91
CA LEU A 263 -21.39 -4.48 -0.41
C LEU A 263 -21.38 -4.08 1.06
N LYS A 264 -21.74 -2.82 1.32
CA LYS A 264 -21.92 -2.32 2.69
C LYS A 264 -23.25 -2.75 3.25
N VAL A 265 -23.27 -3.28 4.48
CA VAL A 265 -24.51 -3.59 5.21
C VAL A 265 -25.02 -2.33 5.93
N TRP A 266 -26.31 -2.03 5.84
CA TRP A 266 -26.94 -0.93 6.59
C TRP A 266 -28.23 -1.40 7.31
N PRO A 267 -28.68 -0.70 8.36
CA PRO A 267 -29.94 -1.03 9.01
C PRO A 267 -31.11 -0.99 8.01
N GLY A 268 -31.78 -2.12 7.83
CA GLY A 268 -32.90 -2.26 6.88
C GLY A 268 -32.52 -2.85 5.51
N ILE A 269 -31.27 -3.23 5.26
CA ILE A 269 -30.92 -4.05 4.08
C ILE A 269 -31.75 -5.34 4.08
N THR A 270 -32.28 -5.73 2.91
CA THR A 270 -33.17 -6.88 2.77
C THR A 270 -32.53 -7.99 1.93
N SER A 271 -32.95 -9.23 2.18
CA SER A 271 -32.53 -10.40 1.39
C SER A 271 -32.84 -10.24 -0.11
N HIS A 272 -33.94 -9.57 -0.45
CA HIS A 272 -34.30 -9.28 -1.85
C HIS A 272 -33.27 -8.36 -2.52
N ILE A 273 -32.87 -7.25 -1.89
CA ILE A 273 -31.86 -6.33 -2.45
C ILE A 273 -30.53 -7.07 -2.69
N VAL A 274 -30.08 -7.85 -1.69
CA VAL A 274 -28.85 -8.64 -1.79
C VAL A 274 -28.95 -9.65 -2.94
N SER A 275 -30.06 -10.37 -3.05
CA SER A 275 -30.27 -11.34 -4.14
C SER A 275 -30.27 -10.68 -5.51
N THR A 276 -30.87 -9.49 -5.64
CA THR A 276 -30.89 -8.72 -6.88
C THR A 276 -29.47 -8.30 -7.29
N ILE A 277 -28.67 -7.77 -6.36
CA ILE A 277 -27.27 -7.39 -6.64
C ILE A 277 -26.47 -8.62 -7.06
N LEU A 278 -26.55 -9.70 -6.30
CA LEU A 278 -25.81 -10.95 -6.54
C LEU A 278 -26.37 -11.78 -7.69
N SER A 279 -27.34 -11.27 -8.45
CA SER A 279 -27.85 -11.91 -9.68
C SER A 279 -27.07 -11.52 -10.93
N SER A 280 -26.25 -10.45 -10.89
CA SER A 280 -25.42 -10.03 -12.03
C SER A 280 -24.39 -11.11 -12.40
N PRO A 281 -24.35 -11.60 -13.66
CA PRO A 281 -23.50 -12.72 -14.07
C PRO A 281 -22.00 -12.42 -13.94
N GLU A 282 -21.60 -11.15 -13.98
CA GLU A 282 -20.22 -10.68 -13.94
C GLU A 282 -19.60 -10.79 -12.53
N ILE A 283 -20.42 -10.72 -11.48
CA ILE A 283 -19.93 -10.76 -10.10
C ILE A 283 -19.44 -12.15 -9.74
N GLN A 284 -18.18 -12.23 -9.34
CA GLN A 284 -17.49 -13.44 -8.85
C GLN A 284 -16.94 -13.25 -7.43
N GLY A 285 -16.78 -12.00 -6.98
CA GLY A 285 -16.28 -11.67 -5.65
C GLY A 285 -17.08 -10.57 -4.95
N VAL A 286 -17.21 -10.66 -3.63
CA VAL A 286 -17.87 -9.63 -2.81
C VAL A 286 -17.05 -9.38 -1.55
N VAL A 287 -16.68 -8.12 -1.32
CA VAL A 287 -16.28 -7.63 0.00
C VAL A 287 -17.53 -7.18 0.73
N LEU A 288 -17.91 -7.90 1.78
CA LEU A 288 -19.09 -7.62 2.58
C LEU A 288 -18.68 -6.81 3.81
N GLU A 289 -19.04 -5.53 3.88
CA GLU A 289 -18.75 -4.71 5.07
C GLU A 289 -19.88 -4.86 6.09
N THR A 290 -19.61 -5.51 7.21
CA THR A 290 -20.60 -5.78 8.26
C THR A 290 -20.37 -4.96 9.53
N PHE A 291 -21.29 -5.03 10.49
CA PHE A 291 -21.23 -4.25 11.72
C PHE A 291 -20.26 -4.84 12.74
N GLY A 292 -19.51 -3.96 13.43
CA GLY A 292 -18.69 -4.34 14.59
C GLY A 292 -17.74 -5.50 14.27
N ALA A 293 -17.79 -6.57 15.06
CA ALA A 293 -16.90 -7.72 14.91
C ALA A 293 -17.31 -8.71 13.79
N GLY A 294 -18.11 -8.30 12.80
CA GLY A 294 -18.50 -9.18 11.68
C GLY A 294 -20.00 -9.50 11.58
N ASN A 295 -20.87 -8.73 12.20
CA ASN A 295 -22.27 -9.09 12.42
C ASN A 295 -23.23 -8.51 11.38
N MET A 296 -24.25 -9.28 11.00
CA MET A 296 -25.33 -8.84 10.13
C MET A 296 -26.66 -9.55 10.45
N PRO A 297 -27.81 -9.08 9.94
CA PRO A 297 -29.09 -9.75 10.12
C PRO A 297 -29.11 -11.18 9.56
N LEU A 298 -29.53 -12.15 10.39
CA LEU A 298 -29.57 -13.57 10.03
C LEU A 298 -30.46 -13.87 8.81
N SER A 299 -31.50 -13.06 8.58
CA SER A 299 -32.45 -13.22 7.48
C SER A 299 -31.83 -13.06 6.08
N ILE A 300 -30.63 -12.51 5.97
CA ILE A 300 -29.93 -12.27 4.70
C ILE A 300 -28.96 -13.40 4.36
N ILE A 301 -28.47 -14.13 5.37
CA ILE A 301 -27.48 -15.20 5.21
C ILE A 301 -27.89 -16.23 4.15
N PRO A 302 -29.16 -16.69 4.04
CA PRO A 302 -29.55 -17.62 2.99
C PRO A 302 -29.31 -17.12 1.56
N ALA A 303 -29.43 -15.81 1.29
CA ALA A 303 -29.15 -15.25 -0.03
C ALA A 303 -27.65 -15.27 -0.35
N LEU A 304 -26.81 -14.97 0.64
CA LEU A 304 -25.35 -15.06 0.50
C LEU A 304 -24.91 -16.51 0.30
N GLU A 305 -25.43 -17.44 1.10
CA GLU A 305 -25.17 -18.87 0.99
C GLU A 305 -25.56 -19.41 -0.39
N HIS A 306 -26.71 -18.99 -0.92
CA HIS A 306 -27.15 -19.35 -2.26
C HIS A 306 -26.15 -18.85 -3.33
N ALA A 307 -25.67 -17.62 -3.22
CA ALA A 307 -24.66 -17.07 -4.13
C ALA A 307 -23.33 -17.84 -4.07
N VAL A 308 -22.87 -18.21 -2.86
CA VAL A 308 -21.66 -19.02 -2.69
C VAL A 308 -21.84 -20.40 -3.34
N LYS A 309 -22.91 -21.13 -2.99
CA LYS A 309 -23.11 -22.53 -3.40
C LYS A 309 -23.46 -22.72 -4.87
N HIS A 310 -24.31 -21.85 -5.42
CA HIS A 310 -24.87 -22.05 -6.76
C HIS A 310 -24.22 -21.19 -7.83
N ARG A 311 -23.55 -20.10 -7.44
CA ARG A 311 -22.84 -19.22 -8.37
C ARG A 311 -21.32 -19.24 -8.22
N GLY A 312 -20.81 -19.84 -7.14
CA GLY A 312 -19.37 -19.83 -6.86
C GLY A 312 -18.84 -18.43 -6.54
N ILE A 313 -19.69 -17.52 -6.06
CA ILE A 313 -19.25 -16.18 -5.65
C ILE A 313 -18.46 -16.30 -4.35
N VAL A 314 -17.25 -15.78 -4.33
CA VAL A 314 -16.43 -15.73 -3.12
C VAL A 314 -16.74 -14.47 -2.34
N ILE A 315 -17.15 -14.63 -1.08
CA ILE A 315 -17.53 -13.51 -0.22
C ILE A 315 -16.54 -13.44 0.95
N VAL A 316 -15.94 -12.28 1.18
CA VAL A 316 -15.11 -11.99 2.34
C VAL A 316 -15.77 -10.95 3.23
N ASN A 317 -15.89 -11.24 4.52
CA ASN A 317 -16.49 -10.36 5.51
C ASN A 317 -15.42 -9.48 6.17
N VAL A 318 -15.57 -8.16 6.03
CA VAL A 318 -14.77 -7.13 6.72
C VAL A 318 -15.65 -6.27 7.61
N THR A 319 -15.06 -5.57 8.57
CA THR A 319 -15.79 -4.64 9.43
C THR A 319 -15.92 -3.26 8.79
N GLN A 320 -17.04 -2.58 9.02
CA GLN A 320 -17.18 -1.14 8.72
C GLN A 320 -16.43 -0.25 9.71
N CYS A 321 -15.99 -0.79 10.84
CA CYS A 321 -15.26 -0.03 11.85
C CYS A 321 -13.84 0.29 11.35
N LEU A 322 -13.36 1.50 11.65
CA LEU A 322 -11.99 1.91 11.28
C LEU A 322 -10.93 1.00 11.93
N HIS A 323 -11.15 0.59 13.18
CA HIS A 323 -10.29 -0.33 13.93
C HIS A 323 -11.04 -1.61 14.27
N GLY A 324 -10.29 -2.71 14.37
CA GLY A 324 -10.78 -4.00 14.86
C GLY A 324 -10.69 -5.11 13.82
N SER A 325 -11.17 -6.29 14.21
CA SER A 325 -11.14 -7.51 13.41
C SER A 325 -12.51 -8.18 13.39
N VAL A 326 -12.87 -8.73 12.24
CA VAL A 326 -13.95 -9.71 12.14
C VAL A 326 -13.59 -10.97 12.90
N SER A 327 -14.53 -11.51 13.67
CA SER A 327 -14.37 -12.73 14.47
C SER A 327 -15.63 -13.59 14.46
N ASN A 328 -15.47 -14.91 14.41
CA ASN A 328 -16.56 -15.88 14.51
C ASN A 328 -16.98 -16.20 15.96
N SER A 329 -16.56 -15.37 16.93
CA SER A 329 -16.96 -15.48 18.34
C SER A 329 -18.45 -15.27 18.57
N TYR A 330 -19.12 -14.47 17.71
CA TYR A 330 -20.54 -14.17 17.80
C TYR A 330 -21.36 -15.06 16.87
N GLU A 331 -22.59 -15.40 17.27
CA GLU A 331 -23.48 -16.26 16.48
C GLU A 331 -23.68 -15.77 15.03
N PRO A 332 -23.99 -14.49 14.75
CA PRO A 332 -24.20 -14.05 13.38
C PRO A 332 -22.96 -14.22 12.49
N ALA A 333 -21.78 -13.86 13.00
CA ALA A 333 -20.52 -14.04 12.28
C ALA A 333 -20.18 -15.54 12.09
N ARG A 334 -20.51 -16.40 13.06
CA ARG A 334 -20.35 -17.85 12.93
C ARG A 334 -21.25 -18.44 11.85
N LYS A 335 -22.51 -18.00 11.78
CA LYS A 335 -23.46 -18.41 10.73
C LYS A 335 -23.01 -18.01 9.34
N LEU A 336 -22.30 -16.89 9.20
CA LEU A 336 -21.67 -16.51 7.94
C LEU A 336 -20.56 -17.50 7.52
N VAL A 337 -19.70 -17.89 8.45
CA VAL A 337 -18.67 -18.89 8.18
C VAL A 337 -19.29 -20.24 7.80
N GLU A 338 -20.33 -20.68 8.52
CA GLU A 338 -21.09 -21.90 8.17
C GLU A 338 -21.70 -21.83 6.76
N ALA A 339 -22.07 -20.65 6.29
CA ALA A 339 -22.58 -20.39 4.94
C ALA A 339 -21.47 -20.27 3.86
N GLY A 340 -20.20 -20.42 4.23
CA GLY A 340 -19.06 -20.36 3.31
C GLY A 340 -18.47 -18.96 3.09
N ILE A 341 -18.89 -17.96 3.86
CA ILE A 341 -18.31 -16.61 3.82
C ILE A 341 -16.99 -16.60 4.59
N GLN A 342 -15.96 -16.01 3.97
CA GLN A 342 -14.60 -15.99 4.47
C GLN A 342 -14.39 -14.85 5.48
N LEU A 343 -13.49 -15.07 6.45
CA LEU A 343 -13.13 -14.06 7.44
C LEU A 343 -12.07 -13.13 6.86
N GLY A 344 -12.38 -11.84 6.79
CA GLY A 344 -11.41 -10.80 6.37
C GLY A 344 -10.53 -10.29 7.51
N TYR A 345 -10.76 -10.76 8.74
CA TYR A 345 -10.06 -10.32 9.96
C TYR A 345 -10.01 -8.78 10.07
N ASP A 346 -8.82 -8.22 10.18
CA ASP A 346 -8.49 -6.80 10.34
C ASP A 346 -8.01 -6.14 9.04
N MET A 347 -8.29 -6.75 7.88
CA MET A 347 -8.06 -6.12 6.57
C MET A 347 -8.86 -4.82 6.44
N THR A 348 -8.29 -3.84 5.77
CA THR A 348 -9.04 -2.72 5.24
C THR A 348 -9.91 -3.17 4.05
N THR A 349 -10.96 -2.41 3.74
CA THR A 349 -11.81 -2.68 2.56
C THR A 349 -10.98 -2.64 1.28
N GLU A 350 -10.04 -1.72 1.17
CA GLU A 350 -9.11 -1.56 0.05
C GLU A 350 -8.28 -2.83 -0.17
N ALA A 351 -7.71 -3.37 0.90
CA ALA A 351 -6.91 -4.59 0.85
C ALA A 351 -7.76 -5.82 0.52
N ALA A 352 -8.92 -5.98 1.17
CA ALA A 352 -9.81 -7.10 0.90
C ALA A 352 -10.32 -7.10 -0.55
N TYR A 353 -10.69 -5.92 -1.07
CA TYR A 353 -11.16 -5.73 -2.44
C TYR A 353 -10.08 -6.11 -3.45
N THR A 354 -8.91 -5.49 -3.32
CA THR A 354 -7.81 -5.71 -4.27
C THR A 354 -7.23 -7.11 -4.19
N LYS A 355 -7.17 -7.71 -2.99
CA LYS A 355 -6.78 -9.12 -2.81
C LYS A 355 -7.75 -10.06 -3.52
N LEU A 356 -9.05 -9.80 -3.42
CA LEU A 356 -10.06 -10.63 -4.08
C LEU A 356 -9.98 -10.50 -5.61
N VAL A 357 -9.81 -9.28 -6.14
CA VAL A 357 -9.53 -9.05 -7.57
C VAL A 357 -8.27 -9.82 -7.99
N TYR A 358 -7.20 -9.75 -7.19
CA TYR A 358 -5.93 -10.41 -7.48
C TYR A 358 -6.09 -11.93 -7.55
N LEU A 359 -6.69 -12.53 -6.52
CA LEU A 359 -6.88 -13.97 -6.44
C LEU A 359 -7.75 -14.49 -7.60
N LEU A 360 -8.80 -13.77 -8.00
CA LEU A 360 -9.64 -14.11 -9.16
C LEU A 360 -8.89 -13.98 -10.49
N SER A 361 -7.91 -13.07 -10.59
CA SER A 361 -7.04 -12.93 -11.76
C SER A 361 -5.87 -13.92 -11.81
N THR A 362 -5.66 -14.75 -10.77
CA THR A 362 -4.57 -15.74 -10.78
C THR A 362 -4.87 -16.93 -11.70
N LYS A 363 -3.82 -17.48 -12.34
CA LYS A 363 -3.95 -18.64 -13.22
C LYS A 363 -4.46 -19.86 -12.46
N GLY A 364 -5.56 -20.45 -12.93
CA GLY A 364 -6.16 -21.63 -12.29
C GLY A 364 -6.93 -21.32 -11.01
N ALA A 365 -7.35 -20.06 -10.85
CA ALA A 365 -8.30 -19.65 -9.82
C ALA A 365 -9.59 -20.48 -9.92
N THR A 366 -10.01 -21.03 -8.78
CA THR A 366 -11.34 -21.61 -8.58
C THR A 366 -11.94 -20.96 -7.33
N PRO A 367 -13.27 -20.89 -7.18
CA PRO A 367 -13.91 -20.31 -6.00
C PRO A 367 -13.35 -20.86 -4.69
N GLU A 368 -13.07 -22.16 -4.62
CA GLU A 368 -12.55 -22.83 -3.44
C GLU A 368 -11.14 -22.36 -3.08
N LYS A 369 -10.23 -22.27 -4.07
CA LYS A 369 -8.86 -21.80 -3.87
C LYS A 369 -8.81 -20.32 -3.49
N VAL A 370 -9.69 -19.52 -4.10
CA VAL A 370 -9.79 -18.09 -3.80
C VAL A 370 -10.34 -17.90 -2.38
N ALA A 371 -11.36 -18.67 -1.99
CA ALA A 371 -11.91 -18.67 -0.64
C ALA A 371 -10.88 -19.12 0.41
N GLU A 372 -10.04 -20.11 0.11
CA GLU A 372 -8.95 -20.53 1.00
C GLU A 372 -7.92 -19.40 1.20
N LYS A 373 -7.45 -18.80 0.09
CA LYS A 373 -6.37 -17.81 0.12
C LYS A 373 -6.80 -16.43 0.64
N ILE A 374 -8.07 -16.04 0.48
CA ILE A 374 -8.53 -14.71 0.89
C ILE A 374 -8.37 -14.50 2.40
N SER A 375 -8.44 -15.55 3.22
CA SER A 375 -8.25 -15.51 4.68
C SER A 375 -6.83 -15.83 5.16
N GLN A 376 -5.84 -15.99 4.27
CA GLN A 376 -4.43 -16.20 4.64
C GLN A 376 -3.65 -14.89 4.51
N ASN A 377 -2.80 -14.55 5.47
CA ASN A 377 -1.91 -13.39 5.32
C ASN A 377 -0.93 -13.65 4.16
N MET A 378 -0.98 -12.83 3.11
CA MET A 378 -0.12 -13.00 1.94
C MET A 378 0.97 -11.93 1.86
N ARG A 379 0.66 -10.71 2.26
CA ARG A 379 1.44 -9.49 2.01
C ARG A 379 1.34 -8.52 3.20
N GLY A 380 1.20 -9.05 4.41
CA GLY A 380 1.07 -8.26 5.62
C GLY A 380 -0.24 -7.51 5.75
N GLU A 381 -1.26 -7.83 4.95
CA GLU A 381 -2.56 -7.14 4.89
C GLU A 381 -3.48 -7.49 6.04
N MET A 382 -3.21 -8.58 6.75
CA MET A 382 -4.05 -9.08 7.85
C MET A 382 -3.25 -9.72 8.97
N THR A 383 -3.86 -9.76 10.15
CA THR A 383 -3.39 -10.40 11.37
C THR A 383 -4.42 -11.44 11.80
N PRO A 384 -4.35 -12.68 11.28
CA PRO A 384 -5.17 -13.75 11.82
C PRO A 384 -4.87 -13.94 13.31
N PRO A 385 -5.86 -14.35 14.13
CA PRO A 385 -5.61 -14.82 15.48
C PRO A 385 -4.42 -15.78 15.53
N GLY A 386 -3.44 -15.55 16.40
CA GLY A 386 -2.26 -16.39 16.48
C GLY A 386 -2.60 -17.88 16.59
N GLU A 387 -1.86 -18.73 15.89
CA GLU A 387 -1.92 -20.19 15.95
C GLU A 387 -1.44 -20.72 17.32
N HIS A 388 -2.16 -20.37 18.38
CA HIS A 388 -2.15 -21.13 19.63
C HIS A 388 -3.55 -21.70 19.84
N VAL A 389 -3.99 -22.51 18.88
CA VAL A 389 -5.08 -23.46 19.11
C VAL A 389 -4.44 -24.65 19.79
N LEU A 390 -4.59 -24.75 21.11
CA LEU A 390 -4.47 -26.03 21.80
C LEU A 390 -5.45 -26.99 21.11
N ALA A 391 -4.91 -27.90 20.30
CA ALA A 391 -5.68 -28.97 19.67
C ALA A 391 -6.38 -29.78 20.78
N GLY A 392 -7.71 -29.66 20.88
CA GLY A 392 -8.51 -30.49 21.79
C GLY A 392 -9.61 -29.77 22.58
N ALA A 393 -9.70 -28.44 22.57
CA ALA A 393 -10.80 -27.75 23.26
C ALA A 393 -11.91 -27.35 22.26
N GLY A 394 -13.15 -27.73 22.57
CA GLY A 394 -14.34 -27.20 21.87
C GLY A 394 -14.42 -25.66 21.94
N PRO A 395 -15.35 -25.03 21.20
CA PRO A 395 -15.39 -23.58 21.04
C PRO A 395 -15.47 -22.87 22.39
N MET A 396 -14.50 -21.99 22.67
CA MET A 396 -14.52 -21.14 23.86
C MET A 396 -15.66 -20.13 23.77
N SER A 397 -16.44 -19.99 24.84
CA SER A 397 -17.40 -18.90 24.99
C SER A 397 -16.67 -17.56 25.03
N ILE A 398 -17.35 -16.44 24.73
CA ILE A 398 -16.75 -15.09 24.85
C ILE A 398 -16.16 -14.85 26.24
N ALA A 399 -16.76 -15.42 27.29
CA ALA A 399 -16.26 -15.35 28.66
C ALA A 399 -15.02 -16.24 28.93
N GLN A 400 -14.68 -17.12 28.00
CA GLN A 400 -13.54 -18.04 28.06
C GLN A 400 -12.41 -17.63 27.11
N LEU A 401 -12.61 -16.59 26.28
CA LEU A 401 -11.54 -16.07 25.45
C LEU A 401 -10.43 -15.53 26.37
N PRO A 402 -9.15 -15.91 26.14
CA PRO A 402 -8.06 -15.38 26.91
C PRO A 402 -8.02 -13.86 26.76
N ILE A 403 -7.60 -13.15 27.81
CA ILE A 403 -7.24 -11.73 27.71
C ILE A 403 -6.19 -11.63 26.61
N ARG A 404 -6.58 -11.10 25.44
CA ARG A 404 -5.63 -10.78 24.39
C ARG A 404 -4.93 -9.51 24.79
N TYR A 405 -3.63 -9.62 25.04
CA TYR A 405 -2.77 -8.45 24.99
C TYR A 405 -2.63 -8.08 23.51
N GLU A 406 -3.43 -7.12 23.06
CA GLU A 406 -3.15 -6.43 21.80
C GLU A 406 -1.79 -5.76 21.94
N ARG A 407 -0.92 -5.94 20.94
CA ARG A 407 0.30 -5.15 20.80
C ARG A 407 -0.11 -3.71 20.51
N THR A 408 -0.47 -2.95 21.54
CA THR A 408 -0.44 -1.50 21.51
C THR A 408 1.02 -1.10 21.56
N MET A 409 1.73 -1.15 20.42
CA MET A 409 3.18 -0.93 20.41
C MET A 409 3.48 0.59 20.46
N PRO A 410 4.08 1.10 21.54
CA PRO A 410 5.31 1.87 21.44
C PRO A 410 6.48 0.90 21.56
N GLY A 411 7.43 0.98 20.61
CA GLY A 411 8.56 0.05 20.51
C GLY A 411 9.30 -0.16 21.84
N HIS A 412 9.61 -1.42 22.15
CA HIS A 412 10.44 -1.73 23.30
C HIS A 412 11.91 -1.43 22.99
N PHE A 413 12.53 -0.58 23.80
CA PHE A 413 13.97 -0.57 23.97
C PHE A 413 14.41 -1.94 24.50
N ARG A 414 15.31 -2.63 23.79
CA ARG A 414 16.11 -3.69 24.39
C ARG A 414 17.05 -3.06 25.40
N VAL A 415 16.75 -3.22 26.68
CA VAL A 415 17.76 -3.05 27.74
C VAL A 415 18.76 -4.19 27.56
N GLY A 416 19.94 -3.84 27.07
CA GLY A 416 21.07 -4.76 27.00
C GLY A 416 21.56 -5.12 28.40
N ASP A 417 21.84 -6.41 28.56
CA ASP A 417 22.84 -7.02 29.43
C ASP A 417 23.55 -6.07 30.42
N TYR A 418 23.05 -6.03 31.66
CA TYR A 418 23.94 -5.90 32.81
C TYR A 418 23.96 -7.24 33.54
N GLY A 419 25.13 -7.86 33.45
CA GLY A 419 25.42 -9.20 33.94
C GLY A 419 25.13 -9.40 35.42
N MET A 420 24.80 -10.66 35.72
CA MET A 420 25.00 -11.21 37.04
C MET A 420 26.44 -10.98 37.50
N GLY A 421 26.57 -10.44 38.71
CA GLY A 421 27.82 -10.33 39.45
C GLY A 421 27.53 -10.19 40.93
N LEU A 422 27.34 -11.37 41.57
CA LEU A 422 27.29 -11.68 43.01
C LEU A 422 26.19 -11.03 43.88
#